data_AF-A0A2J7R259-F1
#
_entry.id   AF-A0A2J7R259-F1
#
_cell.length_a   1.000
_cell.length_b   1.000
_cell.length_c   1.000
_cell.angle_alpha   90.00
_cell.angle_beta   90.00
_cell.angle_gamma   90.00
#
_symmetry.space_group_name_H-M   'P 1'
#
loop_
_entity.id
_entity.type
_entity.pdbx_description
1 polymer ?
#
loop_
_entity_poly.entity_id
_entity_poly.type
_entity_poly.pdbx_seq_one_letter_code
_entity_poly.pdbx_strand_id
1 'polypeptide(L)' 'MPESDPPARPMKYPYTFSAKIAQFPIKFYFQNQWIWRYYFISLVLCAPVFYSISKLANSPANKAKWAEIRKREAEEHH' A
#
# COMPACT_ATOMS: atom_id res chain seq x y z
N MET A 1 8.12 -3.23 -45.02
CA MET A 1 8.97 -2.37 -44.16
C MET A 1 9.83 -3.30 -43.33
N PRO A 2 11.17 -3.26 -43.42
CA PRO A 2 12.02 -4.04 -42.52
C PRO A 2 11.86 -3.50 -41.10
N GLU A 3 11.67 -4.40 -40.13
CA GLU A 3 11.64 -4.06 -38.70
C GLU A 3 13.01 -3.49 -38.31
N SER A 4 13.03 -2.29 -37.74
CA SER A 4 14.25 -1.70 -37.20
C SER A 4 14.51 -2.26 -35.81
N ASP A 5 15.69 -2.84 -35.60
CA ASP A 5 16.13 -3.30 -34.29
C ASP A 5 16.02 -2.20 -33.24
N PRO A 6 15.62 -2.52 -31.99
CA PRO A 6 15.51 -1.53 -30.94
C PRO A 6 16.88 -0.84 -30.73
N PRO A 7 16.90 0.48 -30.52
CA PRO A 7 18.15 1.24 -30.43
C PRO A 7 19.04 0.69 -29.32
N ALA A 8 20.24 0.24 -29.70
CA ALA A 8 21.19 -0.47 -28.83
C ALA A 8 21.68 0.34 -27.62
N ARG A 9 21.48 1.67 -27.60
CA ARG A 9 21.93 2.55 -26.51
C ARG A 9 20.87 3.59 -26.14
N PRO A 10 20.48 3.71 -24.85
CA PRO A 10 19.58 4.76 -24.41
C PRO A 10 20.21 6.16 -24.56
N MET A 11 19.39 7.15 -24.91
CA MET A 11 19.79 8.56 -24.99
C MET A 11 20.40 9.06 -23.67
N LYS A 12 21.50 9.81 -23.70
CA LYS A 12 22.16 10.34 -22.48
C LYS A 12 21.29 11.35 -21.71
N TYR A 13 20.52 12.17 -22.43
CA TYR A 13 19.65 13.20 -21.85
C TYR A 13 18.26 13.10 -22.49
N PRO A 14 17.35 12.28 -21.92
CA PRO A 14 15.99 12.17 -22.39
C PRO A 14 15.20 13.47 -22.10
N TYR A 15 14.66 14.09 -23.13
CA TYR A 15 13.85 15.31 -23.02
C TYR A 15 12.37 15.04 -22.77
N THR A 16 11.90 13.82 -23.08
CA THR A 16 10.52 13.39 -22.82
C THR A 16 10.43 12.63 -21.50
N PHE A 17 9.29 12.78 -20.83
CA PHE A 17 9.03 12.11 -19.56
C PHE A 17 9.02 10.58 -19.68
N SER A 18 8.46 10.06 -20.77
CA SER A 18 8.46 8.63 -21.08
C SER A 18 9.87 8.06 -21.23
N ALA A 19 10.76 8.78 -21.92
CA ALA A 19 12.16 8.35 -22.08
C ALA A 19 12.93 8.40 -20.74
N LYS A 20 12.62 9.35 -19.84
CA LYS A 20 13.19 9.39 -18.48
C LYS A 20 12.78 8.16 -17.67
N ILE A 21 11.51 7.74 -17.73
CA ILE A 21 11.03 6.55 -17.02
C ILE A 21 11.65 5.29 -17.61
N ALA A 22 11.69 5.15 -18.94
CA ALA A 22 12.27 3.98 -19.59
C ALA A 22 13.75 3.77 -19.26
N GLN A 23 14.48 4.86 -19.01
CA GLN A 23 15.89 4.84 -18.60
C GLN A 23 16.10 4.75 -17.10
N PHE A 24 15.07 4.94 -16.29
CA PHE A 24 15.21 4.90 -14.84
C PHE A 24 15.51 3.46 -14.39
N PRO A 25 16.53 3.22 -13.55
CA PRO A 25 16.94 1.87 -13.17
C PRO A 25 16.02 1.30 -12.08
N ILE A 26 14.74 1.10 -12.43
CA ILE A 26 13.68 0.61 -11.54
C ILE A 26 14.13 -0.67 -10.84
N LYS A 27 14.65 -1.64 -11.60
CA LYS A 27 15.10 -2.93 -11.07
C LYS A 27 16.17 -2.78 -9.98
N PHE A 28 17.13 -1.86 -10.16
CA PHE A 28 18.18 -1.61 -9.18
C PHE A 28 17.60 -1.11 -7.85
N TYR A 29 16.68 -0.14 -7.90
CA TYR A 29 16.04 0.38 -6.69
C TYR A 29 15.18 -0.68 -6.01
N PHE A 30 14.41 -1.48 -6.74
CA PHE A 30 13.61 -2.55 -6.13
C PHE A 30 14.46 -3.63 -5.46
N GLN A 31 15.62 -4.00 -6.03
CA GLN A 31 16.48 -5.04 -5.49
C GLN A 31 17.35 -4.57 -4.31
N ASN A 32 17.84 -3.32 -4.36
CA ASN A 32 18.74 -2.77 -3.34
C ASN A 32 18.00 -2.03 -2.22
N GLN A 33 16.71 -1.71 -2.37
CA GLN A 33 15.93 -1.12 -1.29
C GLN A 33 15.66 -2.16 -0.19
N TRP A 34 16.28 -1.94 0.96
CA TRP A 34 16.00 -2.66 2.21
C TRP A 34 14.53 -2.55 2.63
N ILE A 35 13.85 -1.46 2.26
CA ILE A 35 12.48 -1.14 2.66
C ILE A 35 11.50 -2.25 2.33
N TRP A 36 11.60 -2.87 1.15
CA TRP A 36 10.68 -3.93 0.75
C TRP A 36 10.80 -5.16 1.65
N ARG A 37 12.03 -5.49 2.06
CA ARG A 37 12.28 -6.62 2.97
C ARG A 37 11.61 -6.38 4.33
N TYR A 38 11.88 -5.24 4.94
CA TYR A 38 11.34 -4.92 6.27
C TYR A 38 9.86 -4.56 6.25
N TYR A 39 9.34 -4.01 5.16
CA TYR A 39 7.93 -3.68 5.02
C TYR A 39 7.06 -4.94 5.07
N PHE A 40 7.38 -5.96 4.27
CA PHE A 40 6.63 -7.22 4.29
C PHE A 40 6.77 -7.95 5.63
N ILE A 41 7.97 -7.97 6.21
CA ILE A 41 8.19 -8.56 7.53
C ILE A 41 7.35 -7.84 8.59
N SER A 42 7.38 -6.51 8.60
CA SER A 42 6.60 -5.69 9.53
C SER A 42 5.10 -5.92 9.35
N LEU A 43 4.61 -5.97 8.11
CA LEU A 43 3.20 -6.23 7.81
C LEU A 43 2.76 -7.60 8.36
N VAL A 44 3.57 -8.64 8.17
CA VAL A 44 3.28 -9.98 8.69
C VAL A 44 3.31 -10.01 10.22
N LEU A 45 4.27 -9.33 10.85
CA LEU A 45 4.35 -9.26 12.31
C LEU A 45 3.21 -8.44 12.93
N CYS A 46 2.78 -7.38 12.25
CA CYS A 46 1.68 -6.53 12.68
C CYS A 46 0.31 -7.17 12.45
N ALA A 47 0.16 -8.02 11.43
CA ALA A 47 -1.11 -8.69 11.11
C ALA A 47 -1.81 -9.36 12.32
N PRO A 48 -1.16 -10.20 13.15
CA PRO A 48 -1.81 -10.79 14.33
C PRO A 48 -2.16 -9.76 15.41
N VAL A 49 -1.38 -8.69 15.54
CA VAL A 49 -1.65 -7.59 16.48
C VAL A 49 -2.92 -6.84 16.07
N PHE A 50 -3.03 -6.48 14.79
CA PHE A 50 -4.25 -5.82 14.29
C PHE A 50 -5.45 -6.77 14.29
N TYR A 51 -5.24 -8.06 14.05
CA TYR A 51 -6.31 -9.06 14.13
C TYR A 51 -6.87 -9.18 15.56
N SER A 52 -6.01 -9.20 16.59
CA SER A 52 -6.46 -9.28 17.98
C SER A 52 -7.22 -8.02 18.41
N ILE A 53 -6.75 -6.84 18.02
CA ILE A 53 -7.44 -5.57 18.24
C ILE A 53 -8.81 -5.57 17.53
N SER A 54 -8.84 -6.01 16.27
CA SER A 54 -10.10 -6.09 15.50
C SER A 54 -11.10 -7.04 16.14
N LYS A 55 -10.66 -8.19 16.66
CA LYS A 55 -11.52 -9.13 17.38
C LYS A 55 -12.06 -8.53 18.69
N LEU A 56 -11.23 -7.80 19.44
CA LEU A 56 -11.66 -7.15 20.68
C LEU A 56 -12.68 -6.04 20.43
N ALA A 57 -12.40 -5.19 19.42
CA ALA A 57 -13.32 -4.14 18.99
C ALA A 57 -14.68 -4.71 18.55
N ASN A 58 -14.67 -5.85 17.86
CA ASN A 58 -15.87 -6.52 17.37
C ASN A 58 -16.53 -7.50 18.36
N SER A 59 -16.11 -7.50 19.63
CA SER A 59 -16.73 -8.34 20.65
C SER A 59 -18.23 -8.03 20.79
N PRO A 60 -19.08 -9.05 21.07
CA PRO A 60 -20.53 -8.86 21.13
C PRO A 60 -20.94 -7.82 22.19
N ALA A 61 -20.21 -7.73 23.30
CA ALA A 61 -20.41 -6.73 24.34
C ALA A 61 -20.10 -5.30 23.83
N ASN A 62 -19.02 -5.10 23.08
CA ASN A 62 -18.70 -3.79 22.51
C ASN A 62 -19.68 -3.39 21.42
N LYS A 63 -20.14 -4.33 20.59
CA LYS A 63 -21.19 -4.08 19.59
C LYS A 63 -22.51 -3.68 20.23
N ALA A 64 -22.91 -4.34 21.31
CA ALA A 64 -24.12 -3.98 22.05
C ALA A 64 -24.02 -2.57 22.65
N LYS A 65 -22.90 -2.26 23.33
CA LYS A 65 -22.66 -0.90 23.86
C LYS A 65 -22.63 0.17 22.77
N TRP A 66 -22.01 -0.13 21.63
CA TRP A 66 -21.97 0.81 20.51
C TRP A 66 -23.36 1.05 19.91
N ALA A 67 -24.17 -0.01 19.80
CA ALA A 67 -25.56 0.10 19.36
C ALA A 67 -26.43 0.90 20.35
N GLU A 68 -26.24 0.72 21.66
CA GLU A 68 -26.92 1.49 22.71
C GLU A 68 -26.54 2.98 22.66
N ILE A 69 -25.24 3.29 22.54
CA ILE A 69 -24.75 4.66 22.38
C ILE A 69 -25.38 5.32 21.15
N ARG A 70 -25.40 4.61 20.01
CA ARG A 70 -25.98 5.11 18.76
C ARG A 70 -27.50 5.30 18.83
N LYS A 71 -28.22 4.45 19.59
CA LYS A 71 -29.66 4.64 19.84
C LYS A 71 -29.91 5.86 20.70
N ARG A 72 -29.16 6.04 21.78
CA ARG A 72 -29.25 7.23 22.64
C ARG A 72 -28.94 8.50 21.85
N GLU A 73 -27.87 8.50 21.05
CA GLU A 73 -27.55 9.64 20.17
C GLU A 73 -28.67 9.92 19.17
N ALA A 74 -29.25 8.89 18.55
CA ALA A 74 -30.37 9.09 17.63
C ALA A 74 -31.58 9.69 18.36
N GLU A 75 -31.91 9.20 19.56
CA GLU A 75 -33.01 9.71 20.39
C GLU A 75 -32.76 11.15 20.89
N GLU A 76 -31.52 11.53 21.20
CA GLU A 76 -31.14 12.90 21.59
C GLU A 76 -31.14 13.88 20.41
N HIS A 77 -31.02 13.38 19.17
CA HIS A 77 -31.04 14.17 17.94
C HIS A 77 -32.43 14.25 17.26
N HIS A 78 -33.47 13.66 17.87
CA HIS A 78 -34.88 13.77 17.45
C HIS A 78 -35.67 14.70 18.37
#